data_AF-A0A376TNY1-F1
#
_entry.id   AF-A0A376TNY1-F1
#
_cell.length_a   1.000
_cell.length_b   1.000
_cell.length_c   1.000
_cell.angle_alpha   90.00
_cell.angle_beta   90.00
_cell.angle_gamma   90.00
#
_symmetry.space_group_name_H-M   'P 1'
#
loop_
_entity.id
_entity.type
_entity.pdbx_description
1 polymer ?
#
loop_
_entity_poly.entity_id
_entity_poly.type
_entity_poly.pdbx_seq_one_letter_code
_entity_poly.pdbx_strand_id
1 'polypeptide(L)'
;MYESQDDAVEAILGGKVVAGDVVVIRYEGPKGGPGMQEMLYPTSFLKSMGLGKACALITDGRFSGGTSGLSIGHVSPEAASGGSIGLIEDGDLIAIDIPNRGIQLQVSDAELAARREAQEARGDKAWTPEKP
;
A
#
# COMPACT_ATOMS: atom_id res chain seq x y z
N MET A 1 -5.28 -3.31 -4.44
CA MET A 1 -4.99 -2.18 -3.56
C MET A 1 -5.97 -2.19 -2.40
N TYR A 2 -5.55 -1.81 -1.20
CA TYR A 2 -6.40 -1.84 0.01
C TYR A 2 -6.22 -0.56 0.84
N GLU A 3 -7.29 -0.13 1.51
CA GLU A 3 -7.33 1.14 2.26
C GLU A 3 -7.32 0.95 3.78
N SER A 4 -7.24 -0.30 4.22
CA SER A 4 -7.08 -0.68 5.63
C SER A 4 -6.36 -2.03 5.74
N GLN A 5 -5.81 -2.31 6.91
CA GLN A 5 -5.29 -3.63 7.24
C GLN A 5 -6.36 -4.72 7.05
N ASP A 6 -7.60 -4.45 7.47
CA ASP A 6 -8.68 -5.45 7.47
C ASP A 6 -9.07 -5.85 6.04
N ASP A 7 -9.14 -4.87 5.13
CA ASP A 7 -9.37 -5.10 3.70
C ASP A 7 -8.28 -5.99 3.08
N ALA A 8 -7.02 -5.71 3.42
CA ALA A 8 -5.89 -6.49 2.92
C ALA A 8 -5.91 -7.92 3.47
N VAL A 9 -6.24 -8.09 4.75
CA VAL A 9 -6.38 -9.40 5.39
C VAL A 9 -7.48 -10.22 4.72
N GLU A 10 -8.67 -9.63 4.51
CA GLU A 10 -9.79 -10.31 3.85
C GLU A 10 -9.39 -10.76 2.45
N ALA A 11 -8.70 -9.91 1.69
CA ALA A 11 -8.31 -10.24 0.33
C ALA A 11 -7.21 -11.32 0.25
N ILE A 12 -6.25 -11.31 1.17
CA ILE A 12 -5.22 -12.36 1.26
C ILE A 12 -5.87 -13.70 1.59
N LEU A 13 -6.70 -13.75 2.63
CA LEU A 13 -7.35 -15.00 3.07
C LEU A 13 -8.41 -15.48 2.07
N GLY A 14 -9.06 -14.55 1.38
CA GLY A 14 -10.02 -14.82 0.31
C GLY A 14 -9.39 -15.24 -1.02
N GLY A 15 -8.06 -15.33 -1.10
CA GLY A 15 -7.34 -15.80 -2.30
C GLY A 15 -7.35 -14.81 -3.47
N LYS A 16 -7.63 -13.52 -3.22
CA LYS A 16 -7.55 -12.47 -4.25
C LYS A 16 -6.11 -12.08 -4.56
N VAL A 17 -5.21 -12.22 -3.57
CA VAL A 17 -3.77 -11.98 -3.73
C VAL A 17 -3.09 -13.23 -4.27
N VAL A 18 -2.30 -13.07 -5.33
CA VAL A 18 -1.59 -14.16 -6.01
C VAL A 18 -0.10 -13.86 -6.17
N ALA A 19 0.68 -14.88 -6.50
CA ALA A 19 2.12 -14.75 -6.71
C ALA A 19 2.46 -13.70 -7.77
N GLY A 20 3.39 -12.79 -7.45
CA GLY A 20 3.76 -11.65 -8.29
C GLY A 20 3.11 -10.34 -7.86
N ASP A 21 2.05 -10.38 -7.04
CA ASP A 21 1.37 -9.16 -6.59
C ASP A 21 2.22 -8.31 -5.64
N VAL A 22 2.06 -6.99 -5.80
CA VAL A 22 2.48 -6.00 -4.81
C VAL A 22 1.24 -5.50 -4.08
N VAL A 23 1.08 -5.93 -2.83
CA VAL A 23 -0.05 -5.56 -1.98
C VAL A 23 0.23 -4.21 -1.33
N VAL A 24 -0.47 -3.18 -1.78
CA VAL A 24 -0.42 -1.82 -1.21
C VAL A 24 -1.55 -1.64 -0.20
N ILE A 25 -1.20 -1.26 1.01
CA ILE A 25 -2.11 -0.92 2.12
C ILE A 25 -1.88 0.55 2.47
N ARG A 26 -2.79 1.43 2.07
CA ARG A 26 -2.67 2.88 2.23
C ARG A 26 -3.63 3.42 3.29
N TYR A 27 -3.44 4.66 3.71
CA TYR A 27 -4.20 5.32 4.77
C TYR A 27 -3.98 4.71 6.16
N GLU A 28 -2.87 4.01 6.37
CA GLU A 28 -2.46 3.48 7.68
C GLU A 28 -1.36 4.34 8.32
N GLY A 29 -1.05 5.50 7.71
CA GLY A 29 -0.06 6.46 8.17
C GLY A 29 -0.49 7.27 9.41
N PRO A 30 0.37 8.21 9.87
CA PRO A 30 0.10 9.00 11.07
C PRO A 30 -1.23 9.76 11.06
N LYS A 31 -1.66 10.30 9.91
CA LYS A 31 -2.95 11.01 9.79
C LYS A 31 -4.06 10.09 9.31
N GLY A 32 -3.78 9.21 8.33
CA GLY A 32 -4.79 8.33 7.75
C GLY A 32 -5.36 7.35 8.75
N GLY A 33 -4.47 6.67 9.50
CA GLY A 33 -4.81 5.54 10.37
C GLY A 33 -5.72 5.89 11.55
N PRO A 34 -5.59 7.05 12.22
CA PRO A 34 -4.39 7.79 12.66
C PRO A 34 -3.43 7.01 13.58
N GLY A 35 -2.27 7.59 13.87
CA GLY A 35 -1.31 7.07 14.85
C GLY A 35 -0.36 6.00 14.32
N MET A 36 -0.42 5.72 13.01
CA MET A 36 0.49 4.80 12.33
C MET A 36 0.49 3.41 12.96
N GLN A 37 -0.62 2.68 12.86
CA GLN A 37 -0.81 1.41 13.57
C GLN A 37 0.19 0.33 13.13
N GLU A 38 0.55 -0.57 14.05
CA GLU A 38 1.43 -1.70 13.73
C GLU A 38 0.64 -2.83 13.11
N MET A 39 1.00 -3.20 11.89
CA MET A 39 0.37 -4.30 11.18
C MET A 39 1.20 -5.58 11.27
N LEU A 40 0.61 -6.62 11.87
CA LEU A 40 1.19 -7.97 11.93
C LEU A 40 0.43 -8.97 11.04
N TYR A 41 -0.88 -8.76 10.84
CA TYR A 41 -1.74 -9.76 10.22
C TYR A 41 -1.51 -9.93 8.71
N PRO A 42 -1.39 -8.87 7.90
CA PRO A 42 -1.15 -9.03 6.46
C PRO A 42 0.13 -9.83 6.17
N THR A 43 1.21 -9.55 6.91
CA THR A 43 2.50 -10.23 6.72
C THR A 43 2.44 -11.70 7.15
N SER A 44 1.75 -11.97 8.26
CA SER A 44 1.54 -13.33 8.77
C SER A 44 0.68 -14.18 7.83
N PHE A 45 -0.40 -13.62 7.30
CA PHE A 45 -1.30 -14.34 6.40
C PHE A 45 -0.73 -14.54 5.00
N LEU A 46 0.02 -13.56 4.46
CA LEU A 46 0.74 -13.73 3.21
C LEU A 46 1.71 -14.94 3.30
N LYS A 47 2.38 -15.08 4.44
CA LYS A 47 3.26 -16.23 4.72
C LYS A 47 2.47 -17.54 4.83
N SER A 48 1.34 -17.58 5.54
CA SER A 48 0.54 -18.80 5.69
C SER A 48 -0.07 -19.27 4.37
N MET A 49 -0.36 -18.35 3.46
CA MET A 49 -0.82 -18.64 2.10
C MET A 49 0.32 -19.09 1.16
N GLY A 50 1.57 -19.16 1.65
CA GLY A 50 2.74 -19.54 0.85
C GLY A 50 3.25 -18.44 -0.09
N LEU A 51 2.74 -17.21 0.05
CA LEU A 51 3.02 -16.08 -0.84
C LEU A 51 4.14 -15.16 -0.34
N GLY A 52 4.66 -15.38 0.87
CA GLY A 52 5.67 -14.51 1.51
C GLY A 52 6.98 -14.28 0.74
N LYS A 53 7.32 -15.14 -0.23
CA LYS A 53 8.49 -14.95 -1.12
C LYS A 53 8.12 -14.49 -2.53
N ALA A 54 6.84 -14.55 -2.88
CA ALA A 54 6.34 -14.30 -4.22
C ALA A 54 5.63 -12.95 -4.35
N CYS A 55 5.24 -12.35 -3.23
CA CYS A 55 4.55 -11.06 -3.17
C CYS A 55 5.35 -10.07 -2.32
N ALA A 56 5.09 -8.79 -2.54
CA ALA A 56 5.56 -7.70 -1.69
C ALA A 56 4.41 -7.03 -0.95
N LEU A 57 4.70 -6.44 0.21
CA LEU A 57 3.78 -5.63 0.99
C LEU A 57 4.32 -4.21 1.10
N ILE A 58 3.48 -3.21 0.87
CA ILE A 58 3.83 -1.79 0.93
C ILE A 58 2.78 -1.05 1.76
N THR A 59 3.22 -0.16 2.64
CA THR A 59 2.32 0.69 3.41
C THR A 59 2.92 2.04 3.82
N ASP A 60 2.06 3.04 3.96
CA ASP A 60 2.38 4.31 4.64
C ASP A 60 2.28 4.19 6.18
N GLY A 61 1.73 3.09 6.69
CA GLY A 61 1.79 2.67 8.09
C GLY A 61 3.08 1.94 8.45
N ARG A 62 3.04 1.07 9.47
CA ARG A 62 4.22 0.29 9.92
C ARG A 62 3.91 -1.20 10.01
N PHE A 63 4.89 -2.04 9.69
CA PHE A 63 4.81 -3.49 9.89
C PHE A 63 5.54 -3.90 11.17
N SER A 64 5.08 -4.98 11.81
CA SER A 64 5.69 -5.45 13.05
C SER A 64 7.04 -6.15 12.86
N GLY A 65 7.85 -6.20 13.92
CA GLY A 65 9.16 -6.87 13.90
C GLY A 65 9.13 -8.38 13.60
N GLY A 66 7.95 -9.02 13.67
CA GLY A 66 7.74 -10.43 13.28
C GLY A 66 7.56 -10.65 11.78
N THR A 67 7.64 -9.58 10.98
CA THR A 67 7.41 -9.59 9.53
C THR A 67 8.46 -10.40 8.77
N SER A 68 8.03 -11.03 7.68
CA SER A 68 8.90 -11.80 6.79
C SER A 68 8.59 -11.49 5.33
N GLY A 69 9.51 -11.80 4.42
CA GLY A 69 9.36 -11.45 3.02
C GLY A 69 9.69 -9.98 2.74
N LEU A 70 9.29 -9.49 1.57
CA LEU A 70 9.52 -8.11 1.17
C LEU A 70 8.38 -7.23 1.70
N SER A 71 8.60 -6.58 2.84
CA SER A 71 7.61 -5.71 3.47
C SER A 71 8.20 -4.33 3.73
N ILE A 72 7.62 -3.31 3.11
CA ILE A 72 8.08 -1.92 3.10
C ILE A 72 7.04 -1.08 3.81
N GLY A 73 7.36 -0.62 5.02
CA GLY A 73 6.55 0.35 5.76
C GLY A 73 7.09 1.77 5.63
N HIS A 74 6.40 2.71 6.28
CA HIS A 74 6.80 4.10 6.43
C HIS A 74 6.95 4.83 5.09
N VAL A 75 6.18 4.44 4.07
CA VAL A 75 6.15 5.17 2.81
C VAL A 75 5.70 6.60 3.08
N SER A 76 6.51 7.56 2.64
CA SER A 76 6.29 8.97 2.87
C SER A 76 6.47 9.78 1.58
N PRO A 77 5.67 10.84 1.35
CA PRO A 77 4.51 11.25 2.16
C PRO A 77 3.40 10.19 2.21
N GLU A 78 2.65 10.13 3.31
CA GLU A 78 1.51 9.19 3.45
C GLU A 78 0.37 9.55 2.48
N ALA A 79 -0.55 8.61 2.22
CA ALA A 79 -1.68 8.84 1.32
C ALA A 79 -2.56 10.01 1.80
N ALA A 80 -2.85 10.07 3.11
CA ALA A 80 -3.63 11.16 3.70
C ALA A 80 -2.96 12.55 3.65
N SER A 81 -1.68 12.61 3.28
CA SER A 81 -0.93 13.87 3.07
C SER A 81 -0.62 14.12 1.58
N GLY A 82 -1.29 13.44 0.66
CA GLY A 82 -1.11 13.68 -0.77
C GLY A 82 0.07 12.96 -1.42
N GLY A 83 0.65 11.96 -0.75
CA GLY A 83 1.77 11.18 -1.28
C GLY A 83 1.38 10.28 -2.44
N SER A 84 2.35 9.91 -3.29
CA SER A 84 2.11 9.09 -4.50
C SER A 84 1.51 7.72 -4.20
N ILE A 85 1.71 7.18 -2.99
CA ILE A 85 1.04 5.93 -2.55
C ILE A 85 -0.49 6.04 -2.56
N GLY A 86 -1.04 7.26 -2.38
CA GLY A 86 -2.46 7.54 -2.52
C GLY A 86 -2.96 7.63 -3.96
N LEU A 87 -2.07 7.57 -4.96
CA LEU A 87 -2.39 7.67 -6.39
C LEU A 87 -2.17 6.36 -7.16
N ILE A 88 -1.70 5.32 -6.46
CA ILE A 88 -1.56 3.98 -7.03
C ILE A 88 -2.94 3.44 -7.37
N GLU A 89 -3.06 2.79 -8.52
CA GLU A 89 -4.27 2.10 -8.96
C GLU A 89 -3.96 0.62 -9.23
N ASP A 90 -5.00 -0.23 -9.25
CA ASP A 90 -4.82 -1.66 -9.51
C ASP A 90 -4.25 -1.89 -10.91
N GLY A 91 -3.20 -2.71 -11.00
CA GLY A 91 -2.49 -3.01 -12.24
C GLY A 91 -1.25 -2.14 -12.50
N ASP A 92 -1.01 -1.10 -11.71
CA ASP A 92 0.23 -0.33 -11.81
C ASP A 92 1.45 -1.20 -11.46
N LEU A 93 2.54 -1.00 -12.19
CA LEU A 93 3.80 -1.69 -11.93
C LEU A 93 4.64 -0.91 -10.89
N ILE A 94 5.11 -1.61 -9.86
CA ILE A 94 6.01 -1.05 -8.84
C ILE A 94 7.34 -1.79 -8.93
N ALA A 95 8.38 -1.08 -9.36
CA ALA A 95 9.73 -1.60 -9.40
C ALA A 95 10.39 -1.42 -8.02
N ILE A 96 10.87 -2.52 -7.43
CA ILE A 96 11.60 -2.51 -6.15
C ILE A 96 13.02 -3.03 -6.41
N ASP A 97 14.00 -2.19 -6.11
CA ASP A 97 15.42 -2.48 -6.27
C ASP A 97 16.11 -2.42 -4.90
N ILE A 98 16.30 -3.59 -4.28
CA ILE A 98 16.91 -3.70 -2.96
C ILE A 98 18.40 -3.29 -2.96
N PRO A 99 19.25 -3.77 -3.89
CA PRO A 99 20.64 -3.32 -3.97
C PRO A 99 20.80 -1.79 -4.05
N ASN A 100 19.98 -1.12 -4.87
CA ASN A 100 20.06 0.32 -5.07
C ASN A 100 19.14 1.12 -4.13
N ARG A 101 18.42 0.46 -3.21
CA ARG A 101 17.46 1.07 -2.28
C ARG A 101 16.39 1.91 -2.99
N GLY A 102 15.97 1.45 -4.15
CA GLY A 102 15.00 2.13 -5.01
C GLY A 102 13.61 1.50 -4.91
N ILE A 103 12.59 2.35 -4.94
CA ILE A 103 11.21 1.96 -5.19
C ILE A 103 10.60 2.98 -6.14
N GLN A 104 10.00 2.53 -7.23
CA GLN A 104 9.46 3.40 -8.26
C GLN A 104 8.13 2.87 -8.78
N LEU A 105 7.10 3.71 -8.70
CA LEU A 105 5.85 3.53 -9.41
C LEU A 105 6.09 3.83 -10.90
N GLN A 106 5.87 2.84 -11.76
CA GLN A 106 6.13 2.92 -13.20
C GLN A 106 4.93 3.55 -13.95
N VAL A 107 4.57 4.75 -13.51
CA VAL A 107 3.48 5.56 -14.07
C VAL A 107 4.08 6.90 -14.49
N SER A 108 3.67 7.41 -15.65
CA SER A 108 4.19 8.68 -16.15
C SER A 108 3.79 9.87 -15.27
N ASP A 109 4.61 10.92 -15.23
CA ASP A 109 4.30 12.13 -14.46
C ASP A 109 2.98 12.78 -14.89
N ALA A 110 2.62 12.71 -16.18
CA ALA A 110 1.37 13.25 -16.69
C ALA A 110 0.15 12.48 -16.15
N GLU A 111 0.24 11.16 -16.09
CA GLU A 111 -0.80 10.31 -15.52
C GLU A 111 -0.92 10.53 -14.00
N LEU A 112 0.20 10.62 -13.28
CA LEU A 112 0.19 10.93 -11.85
C LEU A 112 -0.38 12.32 -11.56
N ALA A 113 -0.13 13.30 -12.41
CA ALA A 113 -0.73 14.63 -12.30
C ALA A 113 -2.26 14.57 -12.51
N ALA A 114 -2.73 13.86 -13.55
CA ALA A 114 -4.15 13.68 -13.80
C ALA A 114 -4.88 12.98 -12.63
N ARG A 115 -4.28 11.91 -12.09
CA ARG A 115 -4.83 11.21 -10.90
C ARG A 115 -4.84 12.11 -9.66
N ARG A 116 -3.82 12.96 -9.49
CA ARG A 116 -3.80 13.94 -8.40
C ARG A 116 -4.94 14.96 -8.54
N GLU A 117 -5.15 15.52 -9.73
CA GLU A 117 -6.26 16.45 -9.98
C GLU A 117 -7.62 15.77 -9.71
N ALA A 118 -7.80 14.53 -10.16
CA ALA A 118 -9.02 13.76 -9.89
C ALA A 118 -9.21 13.52 -8.37
N GLN A 119 -8.12 13.25 -7.65
CA GLN A 119 -8.16 13.05 -6.21
C GLN A 119 -8.48 14.34 -5.45
N GLU A 120 -7.94 15.47 -5.87
CA GLU A 120 -8.24 16.79 -5.30
C GLU A 120 -9.68 17.25 -5.63
N ALA A 121 -10.21 16.86 -6.78
CA ALA A 121 -11.60 17.14 -7.19
C ALA A 121 -12.65 16.47 -6.30
N ARG A 122 -12.27 15.51 -5.45
CA ARG A 122 -13.14 14.93 -4.41
C ARG A 122 -13.47 15.89 -3.26
N GLY A 123 -12.87 17.09 -3.22
CA GLY A 123 -13.16 18.12 -2.23
C GLY A 123 -12.85 17.67 -0.81
N ASP A 124 -13.82 17.78 0.11
CA ASP A 124 -13.67 17.40 1.52
C ASP A 124 -13.34 15.91 1.72
N LYS A 125 -13.57 15.07 0.71
CA LYS A 125 -13.24 13.64 0.71
C LYS A 125 -11.91 13.33 0.00
N ALA A 126 -11.15 14.35 -0.41
CA ALA A 126 -9.84 14.13 -0.99
C ALA A 126 -8.90 13.51 0.05
N TRP A 127 -8.08 12.55 -0.38
CA TRP A 127 -7.06 11.91 0.48
C TRP A 127 -7.63 11.19 1.72
N THR A 128 -8.89 10.77 1.66
CA THR A 128 -9.50 9.85 2.62
C THR A 128 -9.76 8.50 1.94
N PRO A 129 -9.86 7.40 2.71
CA PRO A 129 -10.43 6.15 2.22
C PRO A 129 -11.78 6.38 1.50
N GLU A 130 -12.04 5.60 0.46
CA GLU A 130 -13.33 5.55 -0.22
C GLU A 130 -14.35 4.71 0.55
N LYS A 131 -13.86 3.67 1.25
CA LYS A 131 -14.65 2.85 2.17
C LYS A 131 -14.37 3.29 3.62
N PRO A 132 -15.42 3.47 4.44
CA PRO A 132 -15.27 3.86 5.84
C PRO A 132 -14.68 2.73 6.71
#